data_AF-A0A0F8WHV6-F1
#
_entry.id   AF-A0A0F8WHV6-F1
#
_cell.length_a   1.000
_cell.length_b   1.000
_cell.length_c   1.000
_cell.angle_alpha   90.00
_cell.angle_beta   90.00
_cell.angle_gamma   90.00
#
_symmetry.space_group_name_H-M   'P 1'
#
loop_
_entity.id
_entity.type
_entity.pdbx_description
1 polymer ?
#
loop_
_entity_poly.entity_id
_entity_poly.type
_entity_poly.pdbx_seq_one_letter_code
_entity_poly.pdbx_strand_id
1 'polypeptide(L)'
;MPYIKKEDRQDYNKDLQHLMANLAKQGWKVGDVTYAMYCIVQHWFCDNPGYQTIALIRGMLAGVLSEFDRWYGFPYEDRKIRDNGSVRVTDIERELVQQGKLTYHVCPCCAHELVVKG
;
A
#
# COMPACT_ATOMS: atom_id res chain seq x y z
N MET A 1 -5.27 -11.93 -6.83
CA MET A 1 -4.30 -11.52 -7.86
C MET A 1 -3.87 -12.76 -8.63
N PRO A 2 -4.02 -12.82 -9.97
CA PRO A 2 -3.45 -13.92 -10.74
C PRO A 2 -1.92 -13.80 -10.70
N TYR A 3 -1.25 -14.77 -10.10
CA TYR A 3 0.20 -14.80 -10.06
C TYR A 3 0.74 -15.39 -11.36
N ILE A 4 1.74 -14.73 -11.96
CA ILE A 4 2.54 -15.33 -13.02
C ILE A 4 3.33 -16.53 -12.47
N LYS A 5 3.41 -17.61 -13.25
CA LYS A 5 4.19 -18.80 -12.89
C LYS A 5 5.67 -18.44 -12.77
N LYS A 6 6.47 -19.29 -12.12
CA LYS A 6 7.88 -18.95 -11.84
C LYS A 6 8.72 -18.95 -13.11
N GLU A 7 8.48 -19.94 -13.95
CA GLU A 7 9.07 -20.15 -15.26
C GLU A 7 8.84 -18.95 -16.20
N ASP A 8 7.61 -18.46 -16.29
CA ASP A 8 7.24 -17.36 -17.19
C ASP A 8 7.84 -16.00 -16.77
N ARG A 9 8.36 -15.86 -15.54
CA ARG A 9 8.97 -14.59 -15.08
C ARG A 9 10.27 -14.27 -15.82
N GLN A 10 11.00 -15.31 -16.26
CA GLN A 10 12.32 -15.14 -16.86
C GLN A 10 12.25 -14.28 -18.13
N ASP A 11 11.17 -14.43 -18.90
CA ASP A 11 10.92 -13.70 -20.14
C ASP A 11 10.85 -12.18 -19.90
N TYR A 12 10.42 -11.75 -18.72
CA TYR A 12 10.30 -10.33 -18.35
C TYR A 12 11.52 -9.80 -17.59
N ASN A 13 12.23 -10.66 -16.86
CA ASN A 13 13.24 -10.23 -15.88
C ASN A 13 14.36 -9.38 -16.48
N LYS A 14 14.83 -9.70 -17.69
CA LYS A 14 15.94 -8.98 -18.31
C LYS A 14 15.58 -7.51 -18.61
N ASP A 15 14.42 -7.29 -19.20
CA ASP A 15 13.96 -5.93 -19.56
C ASP A 15 13.58 -5.13 -18.32
N LEU A 16 12.93 -5.79 -17.34
CA LEU A 16 12.62 -5.19 -16.05
C LEU A 16 13.88 -4.79 -15.29
N GLN A 17 14.93 -5.60 -15.29
CA GLN A 17 16.22 -5.26 -14.67
C GLN A 17 16.82 -3.99 -15.26
N HIS A 18 16.78 -3.85 -16.59
CA HIS A 18 17.28 -2.66 -17.26
C HIS A 18 16.47 -1.41 -16.87
N LEU A 19 15.14 -1.50 -16.89
CA LEU A 19 14.25 -0.41 -16.49
C LEU A 19 14.50 0.01 -15.03
N MET A 20 14.55 -0.96 -14.11
CA MET A 20 14.82 -0.71 -12.70
C MET A 20 16.19 -0.06 -12.48
N ALA A 21 17.23 -0.51 -13.19
CA ALA A 21 18.56 0.10 -13.10
C ALA A 21 18.54 1.57 -13.56
N ASN A 22 17.79 1.90 -14.60
CA ASN A 22 17.66 3.28 -15.08
C ASN A 22 16.87 4.16 -14.09
N LEU A 23 15.75 3.66 -13.56
CA LEU A 23 14.97 4.37 -12.53
C LEU A 23 15.79 4.59 -11.24
N ALA A 24 16.59 3.60 -10.85
CA ALA A 24 17.49 3.70 -9.70
C ALA A 24 18.56 4.79 -9.90
N LYS A 25 19.16 4.90 -11.10
CA LYS A 25 20.11 5.98 -11.44
C LYS A 25 19.47 7.37 -11.36
N GLN A 26 18.16 7.47 -11.62
CA GLN A 26 17.40 8.72 -11.50
C GLN A 26 16.92 8.99 -10.06
N GLY A 27 17.17 8.07 -9.12
CA GLY A 27 16.76 8.21 -7.72
C GLY A 27 15.29 7.90 -7.46
N TRP A 28 14.66 7.05 -8.28
CA TRP A 28 13.26 6.63 -8.10
C TRP A 28 12.27 7.81 -8.01
N LYS A 29 12.47 8.85 -8.84
CA LYS A 29 11.56 9.99 -8.90
C LYS A 29 10.15 9.51 -9.20
N VAL A 30 9.17 9.99 -8.42
CA VAL A 30 7.77 9.58 -8.54
C VAL A 30 7.23 9.79 -9.96
N GLY A 31 7.61 10.89 -10.62
CA GLY A 31 7.20 11.19 -11.99
C GLY A 31 7.70 10.17 -13.01
N ASP A 32 8.96 9.73 -12.90
CA ASP A 32 9.58 8.79 -13.83
C ASP A 32 8.95 7.39 -13.70
N VAL A 33 8.73 6.94 -12.47
CA VAL A 33 8.06 5.66 -12.19
C VAL A 33 6.61 5.70 -12.67
N THR A 34 5.91 6.81 -12.42
CA THR A 34 4.53 7.01 -12.88
C THR A 34 4.45 6.97 -14.40
N TYR A 35 5.38 7.63 -15.10
CA TYR A 35 5.44 7.61 -16.56
C TYR A 35 5.67 6.20 -17.11
N ALA A 36 6.63 5.46 -16.56
CA ALA A 36 6.90 4.08 -16.98
C ALA A 36 5.66 3.19 -16.82
N MET A 37 4.98 3.27 -15.68
CA MET A 37 3.74 2.53 -15.43
C MET A 37 2.61 2.98 -16.36
N TYR A 38 2.49 4.29 -16.62
CA TYR A 38 1.51 4.84 -17.55
C TYR A 38 1.70 4.29 -18.96
N CYS A 39 2.93 4.25 -19.47
CA CYS A 39 3.23 3.68 -20.78
C CYS A 39 2.79 2.21 -20.89
N ILE A 40 3.05 1.40 -19.86
CA ILE A 40 2.64 -0.02 -19.83
C ILE A 40 1.11 -0.14 -19.93
N VAL A 41 0.38 0.58 -19.08
CA VAL A 41 -1.10 0.47 -19.05
C VAL A 41 -1.75 1.09 -20.29
N GLN A 42 -1.14 2.14 -20.85
CA GLN A 42 -1.61 2.76 -22.08
C GLN A 42 -1.51 1.79 -23.25
N HIS A 43 -0.35 1.14 -23.44
CA HIS A 43 -0.18 0.16 -24.51
C HIS A 43 -1.14 -1.02 -24.35
N TRP A 44 -1.29 -1.55 -23.12
CA TRP A 44 -2.27 -2.61 -22.85
C TRP A 44 -3.71 -2.18 -23.21
N PHE A 45 -4.11 -0.95 -22.86
CA PHE A 45 -5.43 -0.45 -23.25
C PHE A 45 -5.57 -0.28 -24.77
N CYS A 46 -4.54 0.25 -25.44
CA CYS A 46 -4.55 0.47 -26.88
C CYS A 46 -4.64 -0.83 -27.70
N ASP A 47 -4.06 -1.93 -27.21
CA ASP A 47 -4.14 -3.24 -27.87
C ASP A 47 -5.55 -3.83 -27.88
N ASN A 48 -6.37 -3.52 -26.85
CA ASN A 48 -7.75 -3.99 -26.77
C ASN A 48 -8.63 -2.99 -25.98
N PRO A 49 -9.07 -1.89 -26.62
CA PRO A 49 -9.80 -0.84 -25.91
C PRO A 49 -11.20 -1.30 -25.51
N GLY A 50 -11.52 -1.19 -24.22
CA GLY A 50 -12.84 -1.51 -23.72
C GLY A 50 -12.94 -1.49 -22.19
N TYR A 51 -14.18 -1.48 -21.69
CA TYR A 51 -14.46 -1.47 -20.25
C TYR A 51 -13.88 -2.68 -19.53
N GLN A 52 -13.89 -3.86 -20.16
CA GLN A 52 -13.28 -5.06 -19.60
C GLN A 52 -11.77 -4.88 -19.39
N THR A 53 -11.06 -4.33 -20.38
CA THR A 53 -9.63 -4.03 -20.27
C THR A 53 -9.34 -3.00 -19.18
N ILE A 54 -10.17 -1.95 -19.08
CA ILE A 54 -10.07 -0.97 -17.99
C ILE A 54 -10.24 -1.65 -16.63
N ALA A 55 -11.22 -2.55 -16.48
CA ALA A 55 -11.46 -3.28 -15.24
C ALA A 55 -10.28 -4.20 -14.88
N LEU A 56 -9.70 -4.89 -15.86
CA LEU A 56 -8.51 -5.73 -15.69
C LEU A 56 -7.29 -4.90 -15.24
N ILE A 57 -7.01 -3.78 -15.90
CA ILE A 57 -5.91 -2.87 -15.54
C ILE A 57 -6.09 -2.35 -14.10
N ARG A 58 -7.29 -1.87 -13.76
CA ARG A 58 -7.59 -1.39 -12.39
C ARG A 58 -7.40 -2.49 -11.35
N GLY A 59 -7.90 -3.69 -11.62
CA GLY A 59 -7.75 -4.85 -10.73
C GLY A 59 -6.29 -5.26 -10.56
N MET A 60 -5.50 -5.22 -11.63
CA MET A 60 -4.06 -5.49 -11.59
C MET A 60 -3.33 -4.46 -10.72
N LEU A 61 -3.55 -3.16 -10.93
CA LEU A 61 -2.91 -2.09 -10.15
C LEU A 61 -3.27 -2.16 -8.66
N ALA A 62 -4.54 -2.42 -8.33
CA ALA A 62 -4.97 -2.62 -6.95
C ALA A 62 -4.30 -3.84 -6.31
N GLY A 63 -4.11 -4.92 -7.08
CA GLY A 63 -3.38 -6.10 -6.65
C GLY A 63 -1.91 -5.82 -6.36
N VAL A 64 -1.22 -5.05 -7.21
CA VAL A 64 0.18 -4.63 -7.01
C VAL A 64 0.33 -3.83 -5.72
N LEU A 65 -0.54 -2.83 -5.50
CA LEU A 65 -0.55 -2.04 -4.27
C LEU A 65 -0.75 -2.91 -3.04
N SER A 66 -1.74 -3.82 -3.09
CA SER A 66 -2.05 -4.71 -1.98
C SER A 66 -0.89 -5.64 -1.60
N GLU A 67 -0.17 -6.19 -2.59
CA GLU A 67 1.02 -7.01 -2.34
C GLU A 67 2.19 -6.19 -1.78
N PHE A 68 2.37 -4.94 -2.25
CA PHE A 68 3.36 -4.04 -1.69
C PHE A 68 3.07 -3.74 -0.21
N ASP A 69 1.83 -3.41 0.12
CA ASP A 69 1.42 -3.15 1.50
C ASP A 69 1.60 -4.39 2.38
N ARG A 70 1.24 -5.56 1.87
CA ARG A 70 1.40 -6.82 2.61
C ARG A 70 2.86 -7.13 2.98
N TRP A 71 3.79 -6.92 2.04
CA TRP A 71 5.20 -7.28 2.26
C TRP A 71 6.02 -6.18 2.92
N TYR A 72 5.67 -4.92 2.67
CA TYR A 72 6.51 -3.79 3.05
C TYR A 72 5.76 -2.75 3.86
N GLY A 73 4.56 -2.35 3.43
CA GLY A 73 3.75 -1.32 4.11
C GLY A 73 3.42 -1.70 5.55
N PHE A 74 2.69 -2.79 5.77
CA PHE A 74 2.26 -3.19 7.12
C PHE A 74 3.43 -3.51 8.06
N PRO A 75 4.47 -4.26 7.65
CA PRO A 75 5.63 -4.47 8.52
C PRO A 75 6.36 -3.18 8.88
N TYR A 76 6.42 -2.22 7.95
CA TYR A 76 6.97 -0.90 8.22
C TYR A 76 6.11 -0.15 9.24
N GLU A 77 4.80 -0.08 9.04
CA GLU A 77 3.86 0.58 9.96
C GLU A 77 3.90 -0.04 11.36
N ASP A 78 3.88 -1.37 11.47
CA ASP A 78 4.00 -2.08 12.74
C ASP A 78 5.30 -1.72 13.47
N ARG A 79 6.40 -1.59 12.74
CA ARG A 79 7.67 -1.14 13.32
C ARG A 79 7.57 0.30 13.80
N LYS A 80 6.99 1.22 13.01
CA LYS A 80 6.83 2.63 13.41
C LYS A 80 5.91 2.79 14.61
N ILE A 81 4.87 1.97 14.74
CA ILE A 81 4.00 1.93 15.92
C ILE A 81 4.77 1.46 17.16
N ARG A 82 5.65 0.47 17.03
CA ARG A 82 6.52 0.04 18.16
C ARG A 82 7.53 1.12 18.55
N ASP A 83 8.12 1.79 17.57
CA ASP A 83 9.18 2.79 17.80
C ASP A 83 8.61 4.11 18.35
N ASN A 84 7.45 4.54 17.85
CA ASN A 84 6.91 5.88 18.11
C ASN A 84 5.62 5.88 18.93
N GLY A 85 5.06 4.70 19.25
CA GLY A 85 3.73 4.57 19.82
C GLY A 85 2.62 4.59 18.76
N SER A 86 1.44 4.09 19.13
CA SER A 86 0.27 4.11 18.25
C SER A 86 -0.45 5.45 18.34
N VAL A 87 -0.82 6.01 17.19
CA VAL A 87 -1.69 7.21 17.09
C VAL A 87 -3.18 6.89 17.28
N ARG A 88 -3.55 5.63 17.62
CA ARG A 88 -4.95 5.26 17.88
C ARG A 88 -5.57 6.04 19.03
N VAL A 89 -4.75 6.46 19.98
CA VAL A 89 -5.15 7.26 21.12
C VAL A 89 -4.17 8.41 21.20
N THR A 90 -4.66 9.61 20.89
CA THR A 90 -3.86 10.83 20.93
C THR A 90 -3.47 11.15 22.37
N ASP A 91 -2.36 11.87 22.55
CA ASP A 91 -1.96 12.33 23.88
C ASP A 91 -3.04 13.22 24.53
N ILE A 92 -3.76 13.99 23.71
CA ILE A 92 -4.92 14.78 24.14
C ILE A 92 -6.01 13.87 24.74
N GLU A 93 -6.35 12.76 24.08
CA GLU A 93 -7.34 11.82 24.61
C GLU A 93 -6.85 11.15 25.90
N ARG A 94 -5.55 10.83 26.01
CA ARG A 94 -4.96 10.31 27.26
C ARG A 94 -5.10 11.32 28.40
N GLU A 95 -4.79 12.59 28.15
CA GLU A 95 -4.93 13.67 29.13
C GLU A 95 -6.38 13.89 29.54
N LEU A 96 -7.31 13.91 28.58
CA LEU A 96 -8.73 14.08 28.85
C LEU A 96 -9.29 12.91 29.68
N VAL A 97 -8.82 11.69 29.44
CA VAL A 97 -9.19 10.54 30.29
C VAL A 97 -8.61 10.67 31.70
N GLN A 98 -7.35 11.10 31.85
CA GLN A 98 -6.76 11.36 33.17
C GLN A 98 -7.50 12.46 33.93
N GLN A 99 -8.05 13.45 33.22
CA GLN A 99 -8.89 14.51 33.78
C GLN A 99 -10.35 14.07 34.03
N GLY A 100 -10.71 12.82 33.71
CA GLY A 100 -12.08 12.30 33.86
C GLY A 100 -13.09 12.89 32.87
N LYS A 101 -12.63 13.54 31.79
CA LYS A 101 -13.47 14.15 30.74
C LYS A 101 -13.85 13.17 29.64
N LEU A 102 -13.14 12.04 29.54
CA LEU A 102 -13.39 10.94 28.61
C LEU A 102 -13.23 9.61 29.37
N THR A 103 -13.85 8.54 28.87
CA THR A 103 -13.64 7.17 29.38
C THR A 103 -13.20 6.23 28.27
N TYR A 104 -12.29 5.30 28.60
CA TYR A 104 -11.94 4.19 27.72
C TYR A 104 -12.92 3.03 27.91
N HIS A 105 -13.38 2.47 26.80
CA HIS A 105 -14.05 1.19 26.75
C HIS A 105 -13.26 0.26 25.84
N VAL A 106 -12.94 -0.94 26.30
CA VAL A 106 -12.29 -1.93 25.45
C VAL A 106 -13.39 -2.74 24.75
N CYS A 107 -13.36 -2.85 23.40
CA CYS A 107 -14.31 -3.74 22.72
C CYS A 107 -14.09 -5.16 23.22
N PRO A 108 -15.11 -5.82 23.78
CA PRO A 108 -14.99 -7.21 24.20
C PRO A 108 -14.75 -8.16 23.01
N CYS A 109 -15.02 -7.70 21.79
CA CYS A 109 -14.89 -8.46 20.55
C CYS A 109 -13.45 -8.61 20.01
N CYS A 110 -12.64 -7.56 20.17
CA CYS A 110 -11.33 -7.46 19.50
C CYS A 110 -10.27 -6.76 20.35
N ALA A 111 -10.56 -6.55 21.65
CA ALA A 111 -9.70 -5.85 22.60
C ALA A 111 -9.30 -4.43 22.15
N HIS A 112 -10.10 -3.81 21.29
CA HIS A 112 -9.81 -2.49 20.74
C HIS A 112 -10.25 -1.39 21.70
N GLU A 113 -9.36 -0.45 22.03
CA GLU A 113 -9.67 0.68 22.91
C GLU A 113 -10.54 1.72 22.17
N LEU A 114 -11.72 2.00 22.70
CA LEU A 114 -12.68 2.98 22.20
C LEU A 114 -12.75 4.15 23.20
N VAL A 115 -12.65 5.37 22.69
CA VAL A 115 -12.81 6.59 23.48
C VAL A 115 -14.27 7.04 23.39
N VAL A 116 -14.94 7.21 24.54
CA VAL A 116 -16.34 7.64 24.59
C VAL A 116 -16.43 8.93 25.41
N LYS A 117 -17.25 9.89 24.94
CA LYS A 117 -17.58 11.10 25.71
C LYS A 117 -18.42 10.71 26.92
N GLY A 118 -17.94 11.11 28.10
CA GLY A 118 -18.70 11.00 29.36
C GLY A 118 -19.91 11.91 29.39
#